data_AF-A0AAE7NIZ4-F1
#
_entry.id   AF-A0AAE7NIZ4-F1
#
_cell.length_a   1.000
_cell.length_b   1.000
_cell.length_c   1.000
_cell.angle_alpha   90.00
_cell.angle_beta   90.00
_cell.angle_gamma   90.00
#
_symmetry.space_group_name_H-M   'P 1'
#
loop_
_entity.id
_entity.type
_entity.pdbx_description
1 polymer ?
#
loop_
_entity_poly.entity_id
_entity_poly.type
_entity_poly.pdbx_seq_one_letter_code
_entity_poly.pdbx_strand_id
1 'polypeptide(L)'
;MPRLQSAIDAMPGDKKNLTFLVTHQNKPFTAAGFGNWFREMCRDAKLPERCTSHGLRKAAATYLAEQGASDHQLMAWFGWTSISQAQVYTKEANRKRMAAQAGQLVSGTGIGSPINPVSQNIQQVIENVGVRK
;
A
#
# COMPACT_ATOMS: atom_id res chain seq x y z
N MET A 1 -1.60 7.04 -20.97
CA MET A 1 -1.13 7.36 -19.60
C MET A 1 -0.50 8.76 -19.59
N PRO A 2 -1.29 9.84 -19.43
CA PRO A 2 -0.82 11.22 -19.64
C PRO A 2 0.37 11.62 -18.76
N ARG A 3 0.37 11.22 -17.47
CA ARG A 3 1.48 11.52 -16.54
C ARG A 3 2.81 10.88 -16.95
N LEU A 4 2.78 9.66 -17.52
CA LEU A 4 3.99 9.00 -18.01
C LEU A 4 4.55 9.74 -19.22
N GLN A 5 3.68 10.15 -20.15
CA GLN A 5 4.09 10.91 -21.33
C GLN A 5 4.76 12.23 -20.91
N SER A 6 4.11 13.01 -20.04
CA SER A 6 4.69 14.26 -19.54
C SER A 6 6.04 14.06 -18.83
N ALA A 7 6.22 12.95 -18.10
CA ALA A 7 7.49 12.63 -17.47
C ALA A 7 8.57 12.31 -18.51
N ILE A 8 8.23 11.58 -19.58
CA ILE A 8 9.15 11.29 -20.68
C ILE A 8 9.53 12.58 -21.42
N ASP A 9 8.55 13.44 -21.71
CA ASP A 9 8.76 14.70 -22.43
C ASP A 9 9.63 15.69 -21.63
N ALA A 10 9.57 15.64 -20.30
CA ALA A 10 10.36 16.49 -19.41
C ALA A 10 11.81 16.02 -19.22
N MET A 11 12.19 14.83 -19.70
CA MET A 11 13.57 14.36 -19.54
C MET A 11 14.53 15.22 -20.39
N PRO A 12 15.64 15.72 -19.81
CA PRO A 12 16.62 16.51 -20.53
C PRO A 12 17.27 15.65 -21.64
N GLY A 13 16.93 15.95 -22.90
CA GLY A 13 17.26 15.09 -24.02
C GLY A 13 18.46 15.57 -24.83
N ASP A 14 19.61 14.93 -24.65
CA ASP A 14 20.39 14.56 -25.83
C ASP A 14 19.68 13.35 -26.44
N LYS A 15 18.93 13.56 -27.53
CA LYS A 15 18.10 12.53 -28.20
C LYS A 15 18.90 11.33 -28.71
N LYS A 16 20.22 11.35 -28.54
CA LYS A 16 21.16 10.29 -28.91
C LYS A 16 21.22 9.14 -27.90
N ASN A 17 20.71 9.34 -26.68
CA ASN A 17 20.73 8.28 -25.66
C ASN A 17 19.70 7.18 -25.96
N LEU A 18 20.15 5.92 -26.00
CA LEU A 18 19.28 4.76 -26.23
C LEU A 18 18.48 4.33 -24.98
N THR A 19 18.73 4.96 -23.82
CA THR A 19 18.12 4.61 -22.53
C THR A 19 17.52 5.83 -21.84
N PHE A 20 16.38 5.65 -21.17
CA PHE A 20 15.70 6.74 -20.44
C PHE A 20 16.43 7.19 -19.17
N LEU A 21 17.09 6.27 -18.47
CA LEU A 21 17.77 6.55 -17.20
C LEU A 21 19.27 6.67 -17.42
N VAL A 22 19.79 7.90 -17.38
CA VAL A 22 21.21 8.22 -17.58
C VAL A 22 21.81 8.95 -16.39
N THR A 23 23.10 8.72 -16.14
CA THR A 23 23.88 9.46 -15.13
C THR A 23 24.14 10.90 -15.58
N HIS A 24 24.69 11.73 -14.68
CA HIS A 24 25.15 13.08 -15.00
C HIS A 24 26.20 13.14 -16.13
N GLN A 25 26.84 12.01 -16.45
CA GLN A 25 27.81 11.87 -17.55
C GLN A 25 27.18 11.34 -18.85
N ASN A 26 25.84 11.32 -18.95
CA ASN A 26 25.08 10.77 -20.08
C ASN A 26 25.34 9.28 -20.35
N LYS A 27 25.76 8.51 -19.34
CA LYS A 27 25.93 7.05 -19.45
C LYS A 27 24.70 6.33 -18.89
N PRO A 28 24.30 5.17 -19.45
CA PRO A 28 23.23 4.36 -18.86
C PRO A 28 23.54 3.98 -17.41
N PHE A 29 22.54 4.02 -16.53
CA PHE A 29 22.69 3.48 -15.19
C PHE A 29 22.79 1.95 -15.20
N THR A 30 23.58 1.39 -14.28
CA THR A 30 23.43 -0.01 -13.87
C THR A 30 22.25 -0.14 -12.90
N ALA A 31 21.69 -1.33 -12.75
CA ALA A 31 20.58 -1.56 -11.82
C ALA A 31 20.94 -1.16 -10.37
N ALA A 32 22.13 -1.56 -9.90
CA ALA A 32 22.63 -1.18 -8.58
C ALA A 32 22.94 0.32 -8.49
N GLY A 33 23.54 0.90 -9.53
CA GLY A 33 23.88 2.32 -9.59
C GLY A 33 22.66 3.22 -9.48
N PHE A 34 21.58 2.89 -10.20
CA PHE A 34 20.32 3.62 -10.10
C PHE A 34 19.70 3.52 -8.70
N GLY A 35 19.72 2.32 -8.10
CA GLY A 35 19.19 2.10 -6.75
C GLY A 35 19.92 2.95 -5.69
N ASN A 36 21.25 2.99 -5.77
CA ASN A 36 22.07 3.80 -4.87
C ASN A 36 21.81 5.29 -5.07
N TRP A 37 21.87 5.79 -6.32
CA TRP A 37 21.57 7.17 -6.64
C TRP A 37 20.18 7.59 -6.16
N PHE A 38 19.16 6.77 -6.40
CA PHE A 38 17.79 7.06 -5.96
C PHE A 38 17.69 7.18 -4.43
N ARG A 39 18.43 6.33 -3.69
CA ARG A 39 18.49 6.40 -2.22
C ARG A 39 19.15 7.70 -1.75
N GLU A 40 20.19 8.17 -2.43
CA GLU A 40 20.79 9.47 -2.15
C GLU A 40 19.79 10.60 -2.37
N MET A 41 19.06 10.59 -3.48
CA MET A 41 18.00 11.58 -3.74
C MET A 41 16.91 11.57 -2.67
N CYS A 42 16.49 10.39 -2.19
CA CYS A 42 15.55 10.30 -1.07
C CYS A 42 16.11 10.90 0.22
N ARG A 43 17.39 10.68 0.52
CA ARG A 43 18.05 11.25 1.70
C ARG A 43 18.16 12.76 1.60
N ASP A 44 18.55 13.29 0.44
CA ASP A 44 18.69 14.72 0.20
C ASP A 44 17.33 15.44 0.28
N ALA A 45 16.26 14.76 -0.17
CA ALA A 45 14.88 15.19 0.00
C ALA A 45 14.33 15.00 1.43
N LYS A 46 15.15 14.53 2.39
CA LYS A 46 14.78 14.26 3.79
C LYS A 46 13.60 13.29 3.94
N LEU A 47 13.49 12.33 3.02
CA LEU A 47 12.47 11.30 3.09
C LEU A 47 12.86 10.17 4.06
N PRO A 48 11.88 9.46 4.64
CA PRO A 48 12.17 8.31 5.50
C PRO A 48 13.00 7.24 4.80
N GLU A 49 13.85 6.52 5.54
CA GLU A 49 14.78 5.52 4.97
C GLU A 49 14.13 4.37 4.19
N ARG A 50 12.84 4.11 4.45
CA ARG A 50 12.03 3.11 3.74
C ARG A 50 11.72 3.52 2.29
N CYS A 51 11.86 4.80 1.95
CA CYS A 51 11.65 5.30 0.59
C CYS A 51 12.81 4.84 -0.29
N THR A 52 12.49 3.99 -1.27
CA THR A 52 13.46 3.38 -2.20
C THR A 52 12.81 3.19 -3.57
N SER A 53 13.61 2.99 -4.61
CA SER A 53 13.11 2.71 -5.96
C SER A 53 12.29 1.41 -6.01
N HIS A 54 12.76 0.37 -5.31
CA HIS A 54 12.00 -0.87 -5.16
C HIS A 54 10.72 -0.65 -4.34
N GLY A 55 10.76 0.22 -3.33
CA GLY A 55 9.59 0.64 -2.55
C GLY A 55 8.51 1.30 -3.41
N LEU A 56 8.87 2.13 -4.40
CA LEU A 56 7.90 2.69 -5.36
C LEU A 56 7.15 1.62 -6.13
N ARG A 57 7.84 0.56 -6.56
CA ARG A 57 7.21 -0.57 -7.24
C ARG A 57 6.20 -1.29 -6.33
N LYS A 58 6.57 -1.52 -5.07
CA LYS A 58 5.64 -2.10 -4.08
C LYS A 58 4.43 -1.17 -3.85
N ALA A 59 4.66 0.13 -3.68
CA ALA A 59 3.61 1.12 -3.48
C ALA A 59 2.64 1.17 -4.66
N ALA A 60 3.14 1.12 -5.90
CA ALA A 60 2.30 1.06 -7.10
C ALA A 60 1.45 -0.22 -7.13
N ALA A 61 2.00 -1.36 -6.73
CA ALA A 61 1.25 -2.62 -6.67
C ALA A 61 0.17 -2.61 -5.58
N THR A 62 0.51 -2.11 -4.38
CA THR A 62 -0.46 -1.88 -3.30
C THR A 62 -1.57 -0.95 -3.77
N TYR A 63 -1.22 0.18 -4.37
CA TYR A 63 -2.20 1.15 -4.85
C TYR A 63 -3.16 0.53 -5.88
N LEU A 64 -2.64 -0.16 -6.90
CA LEU A 64 -3.49 -0.81 -7.90
C LEU A 64 -4.37 -1.91 -7.29
N ALA A 65 -3.84 -2.71 -6.36
CA ALA A 65 -4.62 -3.71 -5.63
C ALA A 65 -5.75 -3.09 -4.81
N GLU A 66 -5.49 -1.97 -4.14
CA GLU A 66 -6.49 -1.19 -3.39
C GLU A 66 -7.56 -0.57 -4.30
N GLN A 67 -7.21 -0.25 -5.55
CA GLN A 67 -8.17 0.15 -6.59
C GLN A 67 -8.93 -1.05 -7.21
N GLY A 68 -8.73 -2.26 -6.70
CA GLY A 68 -9.46 -3.46 -7.13
C GLY A 68 -8.83 -4.20 -8.31
N ALA A 69 -7.57 -3.93 -8.65
CA ALA A 69 -6.87 -4.72 -9.66
C ALA A 69 -6.80 -6.21 -9.25
N SER A 70 -7.09 -7.09 -10.20
CA SER A 70 -6.98 -8.54 -10.00
C SER A 70 -5.52 -9.01 -9.97
N ASP A 71 -5.28 -10.21 -9.46
CA ASP A 71 -3.96 -10.84 -9.45
C ASP A 71 -3.32 -10.83 -10.86
N HIS A 72 -4.10 -11.20 -11.89
CA HIS A 72 -3.64 -11.25 -13.27
C HIS A 72 -3.37 -9.87 -13.87
N GLN A 73 -4.15 -8.84 -13.49
CA GLN A 73 -3.87 -7.47 -13.91
C GLN A 73 -2.55 -6.96 -13.31
N LEU A 74 -2.28 -7.26 -12.04
CA LEU A 74 -0.99 -6.95 -11.42
C LEU A 74 0.15 -7.73 -12.07
N MET A 75 -0.05 -9.02 -12.35
CA MET A 75 0.95 -9.82 -13.08
C MET A 75 1.29 -9.21 -14.44
N ALA A 76 0.29 -8.82 -15.23
CA ALA A 76 0.48 -8.19 -16.53
C ALA A 76 1.19 -6.83 -16.41
N TRP A 77 0.79 -6.02 -15.43
CA TRP A 77 1.34 -4.67 -15.24
C TRP A 77 2.78 -4.69 -14.74
N PHE A 78 3.09 -5.58 -13.80
CA PHE A 78 4.41 -5.67 -13.19
C PHE A 78 5.32 -6.69 -13.90
N GLY A 79 4.82 -7.53 -14.80
CA GLY A 79 5.61 -8.58 -15.44
C GLY A 79 5.99 -9.70 -14.47
N TRP A 80 5.12 -10.01 -13.51
CA TRP A 80 5.31 -11.15 -12.62
C TRP A 80 4.80 -12.43 -13.27
N THR A 81 5.62 -13.47 -13.27
CA THR A 81 5.25 -14.80 -13.78
C THR A 81 4.55 -15.64 -12.72
N SER A 82 4.80 -15.36 -11.44
CA SER A 82 4.19 -16.09 -10.34
C SER A 82 3.03 -15.32 -9.74
N ILE A 83 1.86 -15.97 -9.66
CA ILE A 83 0.66 -15.40 -9.05
C ILE A 83 0.85 -15.10 -7.56
N SER A 84 1.72 -15.85 -6.88
CA SER A 84 1.98 -15.63 -5.45
C SER A 84 2.55 -14.24 -5.17
N GLN A 85 3.30 -13.65 -6.11
CA GLN A 85 3.82 -12.28 -5.99
C GLN A 85 2.71 -11.24 -6.04
N ALA A 86 1.73 -11.41 -6.93
CA ALA A 86 0.57 -10.52 -7.02
C ALA A 86 -0.34 -10.65 -5.80
N GLN A 87 -0.54 -11.88 -5.34
CA GLN A 87 -1.41 -12.20 -4.20
C GLN A 87 -0.99 -11.54 -2.89
N VAL A 88 0.29 -11.22 -2.71
CA VAL A 88 0.75 -10.47 -1.52
C VAL A 88 -0.03 -9.16 -1.39
N TYR A 89 -0.27 -8.47 -2.51
CA TYR A 89 -0.94 -7.17 -2.52
C TYR A 89 -2.46 -7.30 -2.51
N THR A 90 -3.02 -8.19 -3.33
CA THR A 90 -4.48 -8.33 -3.45
C THR A 90 -5.10 -8.97 -2.22
N LYS A 91 -4.42 -9.89 -1.52
CA LYS A 91 -4.96 -10.48 -0.28
C LYS A 91 -5.16 -9.44 0.80
N GLU A 92 -4.21 -8.51 0.96
CA GLU A 92 -4.33 -7.43 1.94
C GLU A 92 -5.45 -6.46 1.55
N ALA A 93 -5.47 -5.99 0.30
CA ALA A 93 -6.50 -5.09 -0.20
C ALA A 93 -7.91 -5.71 -0.09
N ASN A 94 -8.07 -6.96 -0.53
CA ASN A 94 -9.34 -7.69 -0.45
C ASN A 94 -9.77 -7.93 1.00
N ARG A 95 -8.84 -8.22 1.93
CA ARG A 95 -9.19 -8.37 3.35
C ARG A 95 -9.81 -7.10 3.91
N LYS A 96 -9.21 -5.93 3.64
CA LYS A 96 -9.75 -4.62 4.05
C LYS A 96 -11.16 -4.39 3.47
N ARG A 97 -11.32 -4.64 2.16
CA ARG A 97 -12.60 -4.48 1.46
C ARG A 97 -13.69 -5.43 1.99
N MET A 98 -13.37 -6.71 2.15
CA MET A 98 -14.32 -7.71 2.64
C MET A 98 -14.73 -7.44 4.10
N ALA A 99 -13.81 -6.97 4.94
CA ALA A 99 -14.15 -6.57 6.31
C ALA A 99 -15.16 -5.41 6.34
N ALA A 100 -14.94 -4.39 5.50
CA ALA A 100 -15.89 -3.27 5.38
C ALA A 100 -17.27 -3.74 4.88
N GLN A 101 -17.30 -4.61 3.87
CA GLN A 101 -18.53 -5.20 3.34
C GLN A 101 -19.28 -6.04 4.39
N ALA A 102 -18.57 -6.90 5.12
CA ALA A 102 -19.15 -7.71 6.18
C ALA A 102 -19.72 -6.83 7.32
N GLY A 103 -19.05 -5.73 7.67
CA GLY A 103 -19.55 -4.76 8.65
C GLY A 103 -20.92 -4.18 8.26
N GLN A 104 -21.14 -3.90 6.97
CA GLN A 104 -22.42 -3.41 6.46
C GLN A 104 -23.56 -4.44 6.56
N LEU A 105 -23.24 -5.74 6.45
CA LEU A 105 -24.24 -6.80 6.60
C LEU A 105 -24.73 -6.95 8.04
N VAL A 106 -23.86 -6.68 9.01
CA VAL A 106 -24.17 -6.83 10.43
C VAL A 106 -24.80 -5.54 11.01
N SER A 107 -24.45 -4.37 10.47
CA SER A 107 -25.03 -3.10 10.90
C SER A 107 -26.56 -3.08 10.72
N GLY A 108 -27.30 -2.96 11.83
CA GLY A 108 -28.77 -2.93 11.84
C GLY A 108 -29.48 -4.26 12.09
N THR A 109 -28.74 -5.37 12.18
CA THR A 109 -29.33 -6.71 12.46
C THR A 109 -29.49 -7.02 13.94
N GLY A 110 -28.97 -6.17 14.84
CA GLY A 110 -28.94 -6.44 16.29
C GLY A 110 -27.91 -7.49 16.72
N ILE A 111 -27.24 -8.14 15.77
CA ILE A 111 -26.16 -9.10 16.04
C ILE A 111 -24.97 -8.33 16.64
N GLY A 112 -24.59 -8.66 17.87
CA GLY A 112 -23.56 -7.95 18.63
C GLY A 112 -24.05 -6.77 19.48
N SER A 113 -25.37 -6.51 19.51
CA SER A 113 -25.98 -5.71 20.59
C SER A 113 -26.31 -6.65 21.75
N PRO A 114 -25.48 -6.71 22.80
CA PRO A 114 -25.79 -7.57 23.92
C PRO A 114 -27.11 -7.11 24.56
N ILE A 115 -28.03 -8.06 24.65
CA ILE A 115 -29.38 -7.88 25.18
C ILE A 115 -29.35 -7.64 26.71
N ASN A 116 -28.24 -8.00 27.35
CA ASN A 116 -28.09 -7.95 28.81
C ASN A 116 -27.55 -6.60 29.31
N PRO A 117 -28.10 -6.05 30.41
CA PRO A 117 -27.72 -4.75 30.97
C PRO A 117 -26.30 -4.71 31.55
N VAL A 118 -25.60 -5.85 31.67
CA VAL A 118 -24.18 -5.93 32.06
C VAL A 118 -23.25 -5.45 30.96
N SER A 119 -23.69 -5.53 29.70
CA SER A 119 -22.86 -5.21 28.54
C SER A 119 -23.22 -3.86 27.91
N GLN A 120 -24.35 -3.29 28.32
CA GLN A 120 -24.64 -1.89 28.10
C GLN A 120 -23.89 -1.11 29.19
N ASN A 121 -23.15 -0.08 28.80
CA ASN A 121 -22.32 0.75 29.67
C ASN A 121 -23.19 1.64 30.59
N ILE A 122 -24.18 1.04 31.25
CA ILE A 122 -25.07 1.65 32.22
C ILE A 122 -24.35 1.52 33.56
N GLN A 123 -24.19 2.64 34.26
CA GLN A 123 -23.59 2.70 35.60
C GLN A 123 -24.33 1.73 36.53
N GLN A 124 -23.76 0.54 36.77
CA GLN A 124 -24.33 -0.41 37.71
C GLN A 124 -23.91 0.00 39.12
N VAL A 125 -24.89 0.18 40.00
CA VAL A 125 -24.65 0.44 41.42
C VAL A 125 -24.05 -0.83 42.02
N ILE A 126 -22.75 -0.78 42.33
CA ILE A 126 -22.06 -1.87 43.04
C ILE A 126 -22.50 -1.79 44.50
N GLU A 127 -23.45 -2.65 44.91
CA GLU A 127 -23.72 -2.87 46.33
C GLU A 127 -22.54 -3.66 46.94
N ASN A 128 -21.65 -2.94 47.62
CA ASN A 128 -20.61 -3.57 48.45
C ASN A 128 -21.29 -4.23 49.65
N VAL A 129 -21.63 -5.51 49.52
CA VAL A 129 -22.04 -6.34 50.67
C VAL A 129 -20.80 -6.56 51.54
N GLY A 130 -20.67 -5.72 52.56
CA GLY A 130 -19.59 -5.79 53.53
C GLY A 130 -19.58 -7.13 54.24
N VAL A 131 -18.56 -7.95 53.94
CA VAL A 131 -18.24 -9.14 54.72
C VAL A 131 -17.73 -8.66 56.08
N ARG A 132 -18.56 -8.82 57.12
CA ARG A 132 -18.13 -8.62 58.51
C ARG A 132 -17.21 -9.78 58.89
N LYS A 133 -16.06 -9.43 59.49
CA LYS A 133 -15.04 -10.33 60.03
C LYS A 133 -15.59 -11.33 61.03
#